data_AF-A0A356KLC8-F1
#
_entry.id   AF-A0A356KLC8-F1
#
_cell.length_a   1.000
_cell.length_b   1.000
_cell.length_c   1.000
_cell.angle_alpha   90.00
_cell.angle_beta   90.00
_cell.angle_gamma   90.00
#
_symmetry.space_group_name_H-M   'P 1'
#
loop_
_entity.id
_entity.type
_entity.pdbx_description
1 polymer ?
#
loop_
_entity_poly.entity_id
_entity_poly.type
_entity_poly.pdbx_seq_one_letter_code
_entity_poly.pdbx_strand_id
1 'polypeptide(L)'
;MRHPIPGPLVELLRALRAREIPLLDSKGRPHPVYQRAGTAPTDPVFPCVPGTDTLGRDLVAAEVERVTHEGKLDFHSLRGAFAVMLEGSGVGLSTAQKLLRHSDPRLTACVYQRLQFTELAEALEAVSETAVALARLVTAKAQP
;
A
#
# COMPACT_ATOMS: atom_id res chain seq x y z
N MET A 1 6.52 -16.71 -7.41
CA MET A 1 5.47 -17.17 -6.47
C MET A 1 4.14 -16.54 -6.83
N ARG A 2 3.05 -17.33 -6.87
CA ARG A 2 1.68 -16.78 -6.84
C ARG A 2 1.32 -16.61 -5.37
N HIS A 3 1.09 -15.38 -4.93
CA HIS A 3 0.53 -15.14 -3.60
C HIS A 3 -0.99 -15.23 -3.70
N PRO A 4 -1.67 -15.99 -2.82
CA PRO A 4 -3.12 -16.00 -2.80
C PRO A 4 -3.64 -14.59 -2.50
N ILE A 5 -4.74 -14.21 -3.16
CA ILE A 5 -5.41 -12.94 -2.91
C ILE A 5 -6.06 -13.04 -1.52
N PRO A 6 -5.78 -12.10 -0.59
CA PRO A 6 -6.39 -12.12 0.74
C PRO A 6 -7.93 -12.10 0.67
N GLY A 7 -8.59 -12.81 1.57
CA GLY A 7 -10.07 -12.89 1.64
C GLY A 7 -10.79 -11.54 1.61
N PRO A 8 -10.39 -10.55 2.44
CA PRO A 8 -10.99 -9.21 2.40
C PRO A 8 -10.83 -8.50 1.05
N LEU A 9 -9.72 -8.73 0.35
CA LEU A 9 -9.53 -8.17 -0.99
C LEU A 9 -10.44 -8.86 -2.01
N VAL A 10 -10.69 -10.15 -1.87
CA VAL A 10 -11.69 -10.86 -2.69
C VAL A 10 -13.09 -10.28 -2.46
N GLU A 11 -13.46 -10.00 -1.21
CA GLU A 11 -14.73 -9.36 -0.87
C GLU A 11 -14.85 -7.95 -1.44
N LEU A 12 -13.80 -7.14 -1.32
CA LEU A 12 -13.73 -5.81 -1.92
C LEU A 12 -13.91 -5.89 -3.44
N LEU A 13 -13.20 -6.80 -4.13
CA LEU A 13 -13.33 -6.97 -5.58
C LEU A 13 -14.75 -7.40 -5.99
N ARG A 14 -15.40 -8.27 -5.19
CA ARG A 14 -16.81 -8.63 -5.40
C ARG A 14 -17.75 -7.44 -5.21
N ALA A 15 -17.54 -6.64 -4.18
CA ALA A 15 -18.32 -5.43 -3.91
C ALA A 15 -18.15 -4.39 -5.03
N LEU A 16 -16.92 -4.17 -5.49
CA LEU A 16 -16.64 -3.29 -6.63
C LEU A 16 -17.31 -3.78 -7.91
N ARG A 17 -17.29 -5.09 -8.18
CA ARG A 17 -18.03 -5.70 -9.30
C ARG A 17 -19.54 -5.46 -9.18
N ALA A 18 -20.12 -5.62 -7.99
CA ALA A 18 -21.56 -5.44 -7.76
C ALA A 18 -22.03 -3.99 -7.96
N ARG A 19 -21.12 -3.02 -7.83
CA ARG A 19 -21.43 -1.59 -8.06
C ARG A 19 -21.49 -1.19 -9.53
N GLU A 20 -21.21 -2.12 -10.45
CA GLU A 20 -21.24 -1.90 -11.91
C GLU A 20 -20.49 -0.62 -12.35
N ILE A 21 -19.42 -0.24 -11.63
CA ILE A 21 -18.65 0.96 -11.95
C ILE A 21 -17.98 0.72 -13.30
N PRO A 22 -18.35 1.45 -14.37
CA PRO A 22 -17.85 1.16 -15.70
C PRO A 22 -16.35 1.47 -15.75
N LEU A 23 -15.54 0.48 -16.13
CA LEU A 23 -14.15 0.76 -16.48
C LEU A 23 -14.16 1.61 -17.75
N LEU A 24 -13.57 2.80 -17.71
CA LEU A 24 -13.63 3.74 -18.83
C LEU A 24 -12.43 3.58 -19.77
N ASP A 25 -12.66 3.48 -21.08
CA ASP A 25 -11.61 3.52 -22.11
C ASP A 25 -10.88 4.88 -22.11
N SER A 26 -9.77 5.05 -22.81
CA SER A 26 -9.03 6.33 -22.82
C SER A 26 -9.88 7.55 -23.21
N LYS A 27 -11.04 7.37 -23.86
CA LYS A 27 -11.96 8.41 -24.30
C LYS A 27 -13.14 8.66 -23.34
N GLY A 28 -13.18 8.02 -22.18
CA GLY A 28 -14.25 8.21 -21.20
C GLY A 28 -15.52 7.44 -21.48
N ARG A 29 -15.49 6.49 -22.40
CA ARG A 29 -16.63 5.62 -22.69
C ARG A 29 -16.51 4.34 -21.87
N PRO A 30 -17.62 3.72 -21.45
CA PRO A 30 -17.58 2.38 -20.88
C PRO A 30 -16.78 1.45 -21.81
N HIS A 31 -15.73 0.83 -21.27
CA HIS A 31 -14.92 -0.10 -22.00
C HIS A 31 -15.82 -1.27 -22.40
N PRO A 32 -15.88 -1.66 -23.69
CA PRO A 32 -16.88 -2.60 -24.22
C PRO A 32 -16.80 -4.00 -23.60
N VAL A 33 -15.71 -4.29 -22.89
CA VAL A 33 -15.49 -5.58 -22.22
C VAL A 33 -16.00 -5.59 -20.77
N TYR A 34 -16.46 -4.46 -20.21
CA TYR A 34 -16.95 -4.40 -18.82
C TYR A 34 -18.39 -4.94 -18.63
N GLN A 35 -18.99 -5.52 -19.67
CA GLN A 35 -20.17 -6.39 -19.53
C GLN A 35 -19.85 -7.75 -20.13
N ARG A 36 -19.42 -8.69 -19.30
CA ARG A 36 -19.43 -10.11 -19.67
C ARG A 36 -20.38 -10.89 -18.78
N ALA A 37 -21.60 -11.07 -19.26
CA ALA A 37 -22.28 -12.33 -19.03
C ALA A 37 -21.44 -13.43 -19.72
N GLY A 38 -21.19 -14.56 -19.02
CA GLY A 38 -20.49 -15.70 -19.61
C GLY A 38 -18.95 -15.70 -19.55
N THR A 39 -18.33 -15.06 -18.54
CA THR A 39 -16.87 -15.17 -18.31
C THR A 39 -16.45 -16.57 -17.87
N ALA A 40 -15.38 -17.09 -18.46
CA ALA A 40 -14.73 -18.33 -18.02
C ALA A 40 -13.66 -18.04 -16.94
N PRO A 41 -13.29 -19.02 -16.08
CA PRO A 41 -12.23 -18.84 -15.09
C PRO A 41 -10.85 -18.48 -15.66
N THR A 42 -10.63 -18.71 -16.96
CA THR A 42 -9.40 -18.40 -17.68
C THR A 42 -9.37 -17.00 -18.28
N ASP A 43 -10.50 -16.28 -18.25
CA ASP A 43 -10.55 -14.92 -18.75
C ASP A 43 -9.70 -13.97 -17.89
N PRO A 44 -9.09 -12.94 -18.50
CA PRO A 44 -8.35 -11.95 -17.74
C PRO A 44 -9.29 -11.19 -16.79
N VAL A 45 -8.85 -10.99 -15.54
CA VAL A 45 -9.60 -10.25 -14.52
C VAL A 45 -9.88 -8.82 -14.96
N PHE A 46 -8.90 -8.19 -15.63
CA PHE A 46 -9.04 -6.88 -16.25
C PHE A 46 -8.90 -7.04 -17.77
N PRO A 47 -9.85 -6.53 -18.57
CA PRO A 47 -9.80 -6.69 -20.01
C PRO A 47 -8.71 -5.85 -20.68
N CYS A 48 -8.25 -4.81 -20.00
CA CYS A 48 -7.13 -3.98 -20.40
C CYS A 48 -6.49 -3.34 -19.16
N VAL A 49 -5.26 -2.86 -19.30
CA VAL A 49 -4.60 -2.03 -18.29
C VAL A 49 -5.00 -0.57 -18.58
N PRO A 50 -5.54 0.18 -17.61
CA PRO A 50 -5.90 1.58 -17.83
C PRO A 50 -4.66 2.39 -18.20
N GLY A 51 -4.83 3.33 -19.13
CA GLY A 51 -3.79 4.26 -19.53
C GLY A 51 -3.80 5.54 -18.68
N THR A 52 -2.82 6.40 -18.92
CA THR A 52 -2.66 7.70 -18.23
C THR A 52 -3.91 8.58 -18.33
N ASP A 53 -4.65 8.53 -19.44
CA ASP A 53 -5.88 9.30 -19.63
C ASP A 53 -7.02 8.80 -18.76
N THR A 54 -7.14 7.47 -18.60
CA THR A 54 -8.12 6.86 -17.68
C THR A 54 -7.80 7.27 -16.24
N LEU A 55 -6.52 7.14 -15.83
CA LEU A 55 -6.08 7.60 -14.52
C LEU A 55 -6.38 9.09 -14.30
N GLY A 56 -6.16 9.95 -15.31
CA GLY A 56 -6.47 11.37 -15.23
C GLY A 56 -7.94 11.66 -14.97
N ARG A 57 -8.85 10.94 -15.64
CA ARG A 57 -10.31 11.08 -15.43
C ARG A 57 -10.73 10.54 -14.07
N ASP A 58 -10.13 9.44 -13.62
CA ASP A 58 -10.40 8.88 -12.29
C ASP A 58 -9.97 9.85 -11.17
N LEU A 59 -8.82 10.52 -11.32
CA LEU A 59 -8.36 11.56 -10.39
C LEU A 59 -9.33 12.75 -10.33
N VAL A 60 -9.82 13.22 -11.49
CA VAL A 60 -10.82 14.29 -11.54
C VAL A 60 -12.13 13.86 -10.84
N ALA A 61 -12.61 12.65 -11.12
CA ALA A 61 -13.83 12.13 -10.50
C ALA A 61 -13.69 11.90 -8.98
N ALA A 62 -12.48 11.61 -8.51
CA ALA A 62 -12.16 11.45 -7.10
C ALA A 62 -11.78 12.77 -6.40
N GLU A 63 -11.79 13.90 -7.11
CA GLU A 63 -11.35 15.20 -6.61
C GLU A 63 -9.91 15.20 -6.08
N VAL A 64 -9.04 14.39 -6.68
CA VAL A 64 -7.62 14.27 -6.30
C VAL A 64 -6.76 15.11 -7.24
N GLU A 65 -5.97 16.01 -6.67
CA GLU A 65 -5.02 16.81 -7.43
C GLU A 65 -3.89 15.93 -8.00
N ARG A 66 -3.67 16.05 -9.31
CA ARG A 66 -2.67 15.23 -10.01
C ARG A 66 -1.23 15.68 -9.76
N VAL A 67 -1.00 16.96 -9.52
CA VAL A 67 0.34 17.54 -9.33
C VAL A 67 0.30 18.35 -8.06
N THR A 68 1.10 17.97 -7.08
CA THR A 68 1.28 18.71 -5.83
C THR A 68 2.72 19.22 -5.75
N HIS A 69 3.03 19.95 -4.68
CA HIS A 69 4.41 20.36 -4.39
C HIS A 69 5.38 19.18 -4.18
N GLU A 70 4.87 17.99 -3.85
CA GLU A 70 5.66 16.76 -3.65
C GLU A 70 5.90 15.99 -4.95
N GLY A 71 5.21 16.35 -6.04
CA GLY A 71 5.40 15.77 -7.36
C GLY A 71 4.11 15.45 -8.09
N LYS A 72 4.18 14.49 -9.00
CA LYS A 72 3.08 14.11 -9.88
C LYS A 72 2.55 12.72 -9.53
N LEU A 73 1.24 12.60 -9.46
CA LEU A 73 0.54 11.33 -9.34
C LEU A 73 0.52 10.61 -10.69
N ASP A 74 1.16 9.44 -10.72
CA ASP A 74 1.14 8.47 -11.81
C ASP A 74 0.89 7.04 -11.30
N PHE A 75 1.02 6.04 -12.17
CA PHE A 75 0.84 4.64 -11.78
C PHE A 75 1.85 4.16 -10.73
N HIS A 76 3.06 4.73 -10.70
CA HIS A 76 4.05 4.40 -9.70
C HIS A 76 3.68 4.98 -8.32
N SER A 77 2.98 6.12 -8.28
CA SER A 77 2.47 6.69 -7.04
C SER A 77 1.51 5.74 -6.30
N LEU A 78 0.71 4.93 -7.01
CA LEU A 78 -0.15 3.90 -6.41
C LEU A 78 0.66 2.84 -5.65
N ARG A 79 1.84 2.50 -6.17
CA ARG A 79 2.77 1.59 -5.50
C ARG A 79 3.40 2.25 -4.27
N GLY A 80 3.72 3.54 -4.34
CA GLY A 80 4.16 4.34 -3.19
C GLY A 80 3.13 4.37 -2.07
N ALA A 81 1.85 4.58 -2.41
CA ALA A 81 0.73 4.56 -1.47
C ALA A 81 0.58 3.17 -0.82
N PHE A 82 0.69 2.09 -1.60
CA PHE A 82 0.68 0.73 -1.05
C PHE A 82 1.82 0.50 -0.05
N ALA A 83 3.02 1.02 -0.34
CA ALA A 83 4.15 0.89 0.57
C ALA A 83 3.91 1.62 1.91
N VAL A 84 3.32 2.82 1.87
CA VAL A 84 2.93 3.57 3.09
C VAL A 84 1.85 2.81 3.88
N MET A 85 0.87 2.20 3.22
CA MET A 85 -0.15 1.39 3.91
C MET A 85 0.44 0.15 4.59
N LEU A 86 1.44 -0.50 3.98
CA LEU A 86 2.13 -1.64 4.59
C LEU A 86 2.87 -1.22 5.87
N GLU A 87 3.56 -0.08 5.81
CA GLU A 87 4.26 0.49 6.95
C GLU A 87 3.30 0.86 8.09
N GLY A 88 2.24 1.62 7.79
CA GLY A 88 1.21 1.98 8.77
C GLY A 88 0.44 0.79 9.35
N SER A 89 0.52 -0.38 8.70
CA SER A 89 -0.03 -1.65 9.21
C SER A 89 0.99 -2.47 10.03
N GLY A 90 2.19 -1.93 10.29
CA GLY A 90 3.25 -2.61 11.04
C GLY A 90 3.94 -3.76 10.29
N VAL A 91 3.83 -3.81 8.95
CA VAL A 91 4.46 -4.88 8.16
C VAL A 91 5.98 -4.69 8.15
N GLY A 92 6.72 -5.70 8.59
CA GLY A 92 8.19 -5.66 8.61
C GLY A 92 8.82 -5.59 7.21
N LEU A 93 10.02 -4.97 7.15
CA LEU A 93 10.75 -4.65 5.92
C LEU A 93 10.89 -5.81 4.93
N SER A 94 11.22 -7.02 5.41
CA SER A 94 11.42 -8.18 4.54
C SER A 94 10.13 -8.68 3.89
N THR A 95 9.02 -8.62 4.61
CA THR A 95 7.68 -8.94 4.08
C THR A 95 7.23 -7.86 3.12
N ALA A 96 7.41 -6.58 3.48
CA ALA A 96 7.11 -5.45 2.60
C ALA A 96 7.90 -5.52 1.29
N GLN A 97 9.20 -5.83 1.34
CA GLN A 97 10.05 -6.00 0.16
C GLN A 97 9.51 -7.09 -0.78
N LYS A 98 9.08 -8.23 -0.23
CA LYS A 98 8.49 -9.34 -1.01
C LYS A 98 7.16 -8.95 -1.64
N LEU A 99 6.28 -8.28 -0.88
CA LEU A 99 4.97 -7.81 -1.37
C LEU A 99 5.13 -6.76 -2.46
N LEU A 100 6.08 -5.84 -2.29
CA LEU A 100 6.43 -4.85 -3.30
C LEU A 100 7.13 -5.55 -4.49
N ARG A 101 7.89 -6.62 -4.30
CA ARG A 101 8.79 -7.21 -5.31
C ARG A 101 9.99 -6.31 -5.62
N HIS A 102 10.54 -5.66 -4.60
CA HIS A 102 11.82 -4.97 -4.73
C HIS A 102 12.96 -5.99 -4.72
N SER A 103 13.87 -5.86 -5.68
CA SER A 103 15.08 -6.67 -5.74
C SER A 103 16.07 -6.33 -4.62
N ASP A 104 16.05 -5.08 -4.16
CA ASP A 104 16.98 -4.54 -3.18
C ASP A 104 16.22 -4.01 -1.95
N PRO A 105 16.60 -4.39 -0.71
CA PRO A 105 15.96 -3.89 0.50
C PRO A 105 16.05 -2.36 0.65
N ARG A 106 17.07 -1.71 0.08
CA ARG A 106 17.22 -0.24 0.10
C ARG A 106 16.05 0.48 -0.55
N LEU A 107 15.50 -0.09 -1.63
CA LEU A 107 14.31 0.47 -2.29
C LEU A 107 13.08 0.47 -1.39
N THR A 108 13.00 -0.50 -0.47
CA THR A 108 11.91 -0.59 0.50
C THR A 108 12.19 0.31 1.70
N ALA A 109 13.44 0.38 2.16
CA ALA A 109 13.86 1.23 3.27
C ALA A 109 13.64 2.74 2.99
N CYS A 110 13.79 3.20 1.75
CA CYS A 110 13.49 4.60 1.37
C CYS A 110 12.01 4.99 1.57
N VAL A 111 11.09 4.02 1.67
CA VAL A 111 9.68 4.29 2.02
C VAL A 111 9.58 4.67 3.50
N TYR A 112 10.27 3.93 4.38
CA TYR A 112 10.24 4.14 5.82
C TYR A 112 10.65 5.55 6.21
N GLN A 113 11.63 6.14 5.52
CA GLN A 113 12.14 7.48 5.84
C GLN A 113 11.06 8.60 5.83
N ARG A 114 9.89 8.37 5.21
CA ARG A 114 8.81 9.37 5.15
C ARG A 114 7.91 9.45 6.39
N LEU A 115 7.91 8.47 7.30
CA LEU A 115 7.01 8.45 8.47
C LEU A 115 7.71 8.67 9.83
N GLN A 116 9.04 8.82 9.85
CA GLN A 116 9.86 8.53 11.04
C GLN A 116 9.87 9.60 12.15
N PHE A 117 9.29 10.79 11.98
CA PHE A 117 9.51 11.85 12.98
C PHE A 117 8.86 11.56 14.35
N THR A 118 7.70 10.93 14.39
CA THR A 118 7.02 10.57 15.65
C THR A 118 7.54 9.25 16.24
N GLU A 119 7.85 8.26 15.39
CA GLU A 119 8.32 6.93 15.83
C GLU A 119 9.69 6.98 16.52
N LEU A 120 10.58 7.90 16.12
CA LEU A 120 11.91 8.03 16.71
C LEU A 120 11.86 8.45 18.20
N ALA A 121 10.91 9.32 18.56
CA ALA A 121 10.74 9.76 19.95
C ALA A 121 10.21 8.60 20.82
N GLU A 122 9.19 7.88 20.33
CA GLU A 122 8.61 6.72 21.02
C GLU A 122 9.63 5.59 21.21
N ALA A 123 10.46 5.32 20.19
CA ALA A 123 11.53 4.33 20.29
C ALA A 123 12.57 4.71 21.35
N LEU A 124 12.92 6.00 21.45
CA LEU A 124 13.86 6.49 22.45
C LEU A 124 13.30 6.37 23.88
N GLU A 125 12.01 6.65 24.06
CA GLU A 125 11.33 6.45 25.35
C GLU A 125 11.35 4.96 25.75
N ALA A 126 10.99 4.05 24.84
CA ALA A 126 10.99 2.61 25.13
C ALA A 126 12.38 2.07 25.52
N VAL A 127 13.44 2.54 24.86
CA VAL A 127 14.84 2.21 25.21
C VAL A 127 15.17 2.74 26.61
N SER A 128 14.74 3.97 26.93
CA SER A 128 15.00 4.60 28.23
C SER A 128 14.31 3.86 29.37
N GLU A 129 13.05 3.44 29.19
CA GLU A 129 12.32 2.62 30.17
C GLU A 129 13.02 1.29 30.43
N THR A 130 13.48 0.64 29.36
CA THR A 130 14.23 -0.63 29.46
C THR A 130 15.52 -0.44 30.24
N ALA A 131 16.28 0.63 29.95
CA ALA A 131 17.52 0.95 30.64
C ALA A 131 17.29 1.20 32.15
N VAL A 132 16.23 1.93 32.50
CA VAL A 132 15.84 2.19 33.90
C VAL A 132 15.46 0.89 34.62
N ALA A 133 14.69 0.01 33.96
CA ALA A 133 14.34 -1.30 34.52
C ALA A 133 15.58 -2.16 34.78
N LEU A 134 16.54 -2.18 33.84
CA LEU A 134 17.80 -2.90 34.00
C LEU A 134 18.62 -2.35 35.17
N ALA A 135 18.73 -1.02 35.27
CA ALA A 135 19.45 -0.37 36.37
C ALA A 135 18.87 -0.74 37.74
N ARG A 136 17.53 -0.76 37.86
CA ARG A 136 16.83 -1.18 39.08
C ARG A 136 17.10 -2.64 39.45
N LEU A 137 17.15 -3.54 38.46
CA LEU A 137 17.46 -4.96 38.70
C LEU A 137 18.90 -5.14 39.18
N VAL A 138 19.85 -4.41 38.60
CA VAL A 138 21.26 -4.46 39.00
C VAL A 138 21.45 -3.92 40.42
N THR A 139 20.81 -2.81 40.78
CA THR A 139 20.93 -2.23 42.12
C THR A 139 20.19 -3.03 43.19
N ALA A 140 19.04 -3.63 42.87
CA ALA A 140 18.31 -4.50 43.80
C ALA A 140 19.09 -5.79 44.13
N LYS A 141 19.88 -6.32 43.20
CA LYS A 141 20.73 -7.51 43.42
C LYS A 141 22.00 -7.21 44.22
N ALA A 142 22.34 -5.93 44.40
CA ALA A 142 23.55 -5.46 45.07
C ALA A 142 23.32 -5.02 46.54
N GLN A 143 22.10 -5.11 47.05
CA GLN A 143 21.82 -4.92 48.48
C GLN A 143 22.01 -6.26 49.22
N PRO A 144 22.80 -6.29 50.32
CA PRO A 144 23.09 -7.50 51.10
C PRO A 144 21.89 -8.00 51.91
#